data_AF-A0A957GT46-F1
#
_entry.id   AF-A0A957GT46-F1
#
_cell.length_a   1.000
_cell.length_b   1.000
_cell.length_c   1.000
_cell.angle_alpha   90.00
_cell.angle_beta   90.00
_cell.angle_gamma   90.00
#
_symmetry.space_group_name_H-M   'P 1'
#
loop_
_entity.id
_entity.type
_entity.pdbx_description
1 polymer ?
#
loop_
_entity_poly.entity_id
_entity_poly.type
_entity_poly.pdbx_seq_one_letter_code
_entity_poly.pdbx_strand_id
1 'polypeptide(L)' 'LGLPVISNPIRGGTDGSRLTEMGLPTPNLFTGMQNIHGPQEWVSLQDMQKSVQMCLNLLQLWGQETQG' A
#
# COMPACT_ATOMS: atom_id res chain seq x y z
N LEU A 1 -8.56 7.01 -7.56
CA LEU A 1 -9.30 6.02 -6.74
C LEU A 1 -10.30 6.64 -5.77
N GLY A 2 -10.27 7.96 -5.52
CA GLY A 2 -11.22 8.60 -4.59
C GLY A 2 -11.02 8.20 -3.12
N LEU A 3 -9.90 7.56 -2.81
CA LEU A 3 -9.55 7.17 -1.45
C LEU A 3 -8.84 8.34 -0.76
N PRO A 4 -9.15 8.62 0.53
CA PRO A 4 -8.44 9.62 1.29
C PRO A 4 -6.98 9.17 1.51
N VAL A 5 -6.05 10.11 1.40
CA VAL A 5 -4.66 9.89 1.83
C VAL A 5 -4.61 10.04 3.34
N ILE A 6 -4.06 9.03 4.02
CA ILE A 6 -3.90 9.03 5.47
C ILE A 6 -2.42 8.99 5.78
N SER A 7 -1.94 9.99 6.53
CA SER A 7 -0.53 10.12 6.93
C SER A 7 -0.41 10.05 8.45
N ASN A 8 -0.80 8.92 9.02
CA ASN A 8 -0.72 8.67 10.46
C ASN A 8 0.27 7.52 10.71
N PRO A 9 1.06 7.58 11.81
CA PRO A 9 1.88 6.45 12.22
C PRO A 9 1.03 5.21 12.47
N ILE A 10 1.49 4.06 11.99
CA ILE A 10 0.91 2.76 12.32
C ILE A 10 1.78 2.06 13.37
N ARG A 11 1.18 1.13 14.13
CA ARG A 11 1.94 0.25 15.01
C ARG A 11 2.35 -1.02 14.27
N GLY A 12 3.48 -1.59 14.66
CA GLY A 12 4.05 -2.78 14.04
C GLY A 12 5.20 -2.43 13.08
N GLY A 13 6.09 -3.40 12.86
CA GLY A 13 7.18 -3.27 11.91
C GLY A 13 6.72 -3.57 10.49
N THR A 14 7.28 -2.85 9.53
CA THR A 14 7.14 -3.14 8.09
C THR A 14 8.51 -3.03 7.44
N ASP A 15 8.77 -3.79 6.37
CA ASP A 15 10.02 -3.60 5.60
C ASP A 15 10.15 -2.15 5.13
N GLY A 16 9.03 -1.53 4.75
CA GLY A 16 8.98 -0.12 4.36
C GLY A 16 9.41 0.86 5.45
N SER A 17 9.09 0.60 6.72
CA SER A 17 9.57 1.44 7.83
C SER A 17 11.10 1.43 7.95
N ARG A 18 11.72 0.26 7.77
CA ARG A 18 13.18 0.12 7.76
C ARG A 18 13.82 0.76 6.53
N LEU A 19 13.22 0.57 5.34
CA LEU A 19 13.70 1.22 4.11
C LEU A 19 13.61 2.75 4.21
N THR A 20 12.54 3.26 4.82
CA THR A 20 12.37 4.69 5.07
C THR A 20 13.44 5.22 6.02
N GLU A 21 13.77 4.49 7.09
CA GLU A 21 14.89 4.82 7.98
C GLU A 21 16.24 4.85 7.23
N MET A 22 16.42 3.99 6.23
CA MET A 22 17.60 3.95 5.37
C MET A 22 17.61 5.02 4.25
N GLY A 23 16.61 5.91 4.22
CA GLY A 23 16.53 7.01 3.26
C GLY A 23 15.76 6.71 1.97
N LEU A 24 15.08 5.56 1.87
CA LEU A 24 14.18 5.23 0.77
C LEU A 24 12.71 5.37 1.22
N PRO A 25 12.02 6.48 0.90
CA PRO A 25 10.63 6.69 1.28
C PRO A 25 9.74 5.55 0.80
N THR A 26 9.15 4.80 1.73
CA THR A 26 8.34 3.62 1.40
C THR A 26 6.98 3.72 2.10
N PRO A 27 5.97 4.34 1.46
CA PRO A 27 4.64 4.44 2.04
C PRO A 27 3.96 3.07 2.09
N ASN A 28 3.14 2.84 3.13
CA ASN A 28 2.33 1.64 3.21
C ASN A 28 1.15 1.71 2.24
N LEU A 29 1.00 0.68 1.42
CA LEU A 29 -0.19 0.47 0.58
C LEU A 29 -1.10 -0.57 1.23
N PHE A 30 -2.40 -0.38 1.09
CA PHE A 30 -3.37 -1.32 1.64
C PHE A 30 -3.46 -2.58 0.79
N THR A 31 -3.77 -3.70 1.44
CA THR A 31 -4.05 -5.01 0.80
C THR A 31 -5.51 -5.43 0.96
N GLY A 32 -6.27 -4.79 1.87
CA GLY A 32 -7.67 -5.13 2.18
C GLY A 32 -7.86 -6.18 3.29
N MET A 33 -6.76 -6.67 3.87
CA MET A 33 -6.73 -7.77 4.82
C MET A 33 -7.60 -7.54 6.08
N GLN A 34 -8.25 -8.60 6.55
CA GLN A 34 -9.12 -8.64 7.73
C GLN A 34 -8.71 -9.81 8.64
N ASN A 35 -8.78 -9.62 9.96
CA ASN A 35 -8.44 -10.63 10.98
C ASN A 35 -7.05 -11.30 10.78
N ILE A 36 -6.06 -10.49 10.40
CA ILE A 36 -4.69 -10.95 10.14
C ILE A 36 -4.12 -11.79 11.29
N HIS A 37 -3.41 -12.87 10.94
CA HIS A 37 -2.81 -13.80 11.89
C HIS A 37 -3.82 -14.57 12.76
N GLY A 38 -5.09 -14.62 12.34
CA GLY A 38 -6.16 -15.37 13.01
C GLY A 38 -6.74 -16.49 12.14
N PRO A 39 -7.46 -17.46 12.75
CA PRO A 39 -8.11 -18.54 11.99
C PRO A 39 -9.23 -18.04 11.07
N GLN A 40 -9.69 -16.81 11.27
CA GLN A 40 -10.68 -16.13 10.44
C GLN A 40 -10.04 -15.10 9.52
N GLU A 41 -8.76 -15.23 9.17
CA GLU A 41 -8.10 -14.32 8.23
C GLU A 41 -8.73 -14.37 6.84
N TRP A 42 -9.04 -13.21 6.26
CA TRP A 42 -9.64 -13.12 4.93
C TRP A 42 -9.37 -11.76 4.26
N VAL A 43 -9.68 -11.71 2.96
CA VAL A 43 -9.69 -10.47 2.17
C VAL A 43 -10.79 -10.54 1.12
N SER A 44 -11.48 -9.42 0.86
CA SER A 44 -12.51 -9.36 -0.18
C SER A 44 -11.90 -9.28 -1.58
N LEU A 45 -12.58 -9.84 -2.59
CA LEU A 45 -12.15 -9.67 -3.98
C LEU A 45 -12.12 -8.19 -4.39
N GLN A 46 -13.07 -7.40 -3.88
CA GLN A 46 -13.19 -5.98 -4.17
C GLN A 46 -11.98 -5.20 -3.63
N ASP A 47 -11.48 -5.54 -2.44
CA ASP A 47 -10.31 -4.87 -1.88
C ASP A 47 -9.03 -5.31 -2.59
N MET A 48 -8.89 -6.60 -2.92
CA MET A 48 -7.78 -7.08 -3.75
C MET A 48 -7.74 -6.35 -5.10
N GLN A 49 -8.88 -6.17 -5.76
CA GLN A 49 -8.99 -5.41 -7.01
C GLN A 49 -8.56 -3.95 -6.84
N LYS A 50 -8.96 -3.30 -5.74
CA LYS A 50 -8.54 -1.92 -5.44
C LYS A 50 -7.04 -1.82 -5.17
N SER A 51 -6.45 -2.79 -4.47
CA SER A 51 -5.01 -2.83 -4.22
C SER A 51 -4.22 -2.97 -5.53
N VAL A 52 -4.65 -3.85 -6.43
CA VAL A 52 -4.04 -3.97 -7.77
C VAL A 52 -4.18 -2.65 -8.55
N GLN A 53 -5.37 -2.05 -8.55
CA GLN A 53 -5.58 -0.77 -9.23
C GLN A 53 -4.70 0.35 -8.66
N MET A 54 -4.47 0.36 -7.34
CA MET A 54 -3.54 1.30 -6.71
C MET A 54 -2.12 1.13 -7.26
N CYS A 55 -1.59 -0.10 -7.28
CA CYS A 55 -0.26 -0.39 -7.82
C CYS A 55 -0.13 0.03 -9.30
N LEU A 56 -1.11 -0.32 -10.14
CA LEU A 56 -1.09 0.04 -11.56
C LEU A 56 -1.11 1.56 -11.77
N ASN A 57 -1.93 2.29 -11.00
CA ASN A 57 -1.98 3.74 -11.09
C ASN A 57 -0.64 4.39 -10.68
N LEU A 58 0.00 3.89 -9.61
CA LEU A 58 1.31 4.39 -9.19
C LEU A 58 2.38 4.13 -10.26
N LEU A 59 2.41 2.93 -10.85
CA LEU A 59 3.32 2.59 -11.94
C LEU A 59 3.09 3.48 -13.18
N GLN A 60 1.84 3.76 -13.52
CA GLN A 60 1.50 4.64 -14.63
C GLN A 60 1.99 6.07 -14.38
N LEU A 61 1.77 6.61 -13.18
CA LEU A 61 2.25 7.95 -12.80
C LEU A 61 3.78 8.03 -12.85
N TRP A 62 4.46 7.03 -12.29
CA TRP A 62 5.93 6.95 -12.33
C TRP A 62 6.46 6.86 -13.78
N GLY A 63 5.81 6.06 -14.61
CA GLY A 63 6.14 5.94 -16.04
C GLY A 63 5.93 7.23 -16.84
N GLN A 64 5.05 8.13 -16.38
CA GLN A 64 4.85 9.44 -17.00
C GLN A 64 5.94 10.43 -16.57
N GLU A 65 6.33 10.45 -15.29
CA GLU A 65 7.40 11.34 -14.80
C GLU A 65 8.77 11.02 -15.40
N THR A 66 9.03 9.73 -15.68
CA THR A 66 10.32 9.29 -16.26
C THR A 66 10.50 9.61 -17.75
N GLN A 67 9.47 10.13 -18.43
CA GLN A 67 9.55 10.59 -19.82
C GLN A 67 9.74 12.11 -19.95
N GLY A 68 9.86 12.82 -18.82
CA GLY A 68 10.10 14.27 -18.74
C GLY A 68 11.56 14.64 -18.55
#